data_AF-G0PMH2-F1
#
_entry.id   AF-G0PMH2-F1
#
_cell.length_a   1.000
_cell.length_b   1.000
_cell.length_c   1.000
_cell.angle_alpha   90.00
_cell.angle_beta   90.00
_cell.angle_gamma   90.00
#
_symmetry.space_group_name_H-M   'P 1'
#
loop_
_entity.id
_entity.type
_entity.pdbx_description
1 polymer ?
#
loop_
_entity_poly.entity_id
_entity_poly.type
_entity_poly.pdbx_seq_one_letter_code
_entity_poly.pdbx_strand_id
1 'polypeptide(L)'
;MLITDGNMTDAKCFEAAENSFSPSNFVCIFKRSLFEKALNCLAKTEPITFLKCDHECHEEIVRSDRLKQVTPNIQNQIFISSELATYETELDKLCRFQSCYMNCMAPVVKEMCGEDESKHAVEIVESYVQWHADDISDWHSITGNDETLPKACQTLVKTHSKADDPILQIIGNAAL
;
A
#
# COMPACT_ATOMS: atom_id res chain seq x y z
N MET A 1 -11.92 -0.47 -1.81
CA MET A 1 -11.42 0.25 -0.62
C MET A 1 -9.95 -0.09 -0.46
N LEU A 2 -9.05 0.69 -1.09
CA LEU A 2 -7.65 0.69 -0.65
C LEU A 2 -7.68 1.09 0.82
N ILE A 3 -6.80 0.51 1.66
CA ILE A 3 -6.59 1.02 3.03
C ILE A 3 -6.50 2.52 2.87
N THR A 4 -7.49 3.24 3.38
CA THR A 4 -7.40 4.67 3.52
C THR A 4 -6.98 4.79 4.97
N ASP A 5 -5.67 4.73 5.21
CA ASP A 5 -5.16 5.41 6.38
C ASP A 5 -5.63 6.84 6.16
N GLY A 6 -6.56 7.28 7.01
CA GLY A 6 -7.37 8.49 6.85
C GLY A 6 -6.54 9.76 6.92
N ASN A 7 -5.63 9.96 5.96
CA ASN A 7 -4.67 11.05 6.00
C ASN A 7 -4.13 11.49 4.64
N MET A 8 -4.54 10.89 3.52
CA MET A 8 -4.14 11.42 2.21
C MET A 8 -4.93 12.69 1.82
N THR A 9 -5.99 13.02 2.55
CA THR A 9 -6.83 14.21 2.33
C THR A 9 -6.82 15.25 3.45
N ASP A 10 -6.20 15.00 4.62
CA ASP A 10 -6.30 15.92 5.78
C ASP A 10 -4.97 16.46 6.34
N ALA A 11 -3.81 16.05 5.83
CA ALA A 11 -2.56 16.73 6.15
C ALA A 11 -2.31 17.85 5.13
N LYS A 12 -2.73 19.09 5.43
CA LYS A 12 -2.07 20.24 4.80
C LYS A 12 -0.57 20.08 5.06
N CYS A 13 0.23 19.85 4.02
CA CYS A 13 1.69 19.89 4.16
C CYS A 13 2.02 21.20 4.90
N PHE A 14 2.86 21.13 5.94
CA PHE A 14 3.07 22.26 6.84
C PHE A 14 3.50 23.51 6.04
N GLU A 15 2.60 24.48 5.88
CA GLU A 15 2.85 25.74 5.15
C GLU A 15 3.94 26.59 5.86
N ALA A 16 4.21 26.32 7.15
CA ALA A 16 4.99 27.17 8.04
C ALA A 16 6.52 27.12 7.89
N ALA A 17 7.05 26.43 6.87
CA ALA A 17 8.50 26.23 6.71
C ALA A 17 9.01 26.74 5.35
N GLU A 18 8.58 27.93 4.91
CA GLU A 18 9.03 28.52 3.64
C GLU A 18 10.56 28.69 3.53
N ASN A 19 11.29 28.68 4.66
CA ASN A 19 12.74 28.91 4.71
C ASN A 19 13.54 27.84 5.48
N SER A 20 12.97 26.67 5.80
CA SER A 20 13.69 25.59 6.49
C SER A 20 13.35 24.23 5.90
N PHE A 21 14.36 23.44 5.55
CA PHE A 21 14.17 22.06 5.13
C PHE A 21 13.56 21.24 6.27
N SER A 22 12.41 20.63 6.00
CA SER A 22 11.76 19.64 6.87
C SER A 22 11.60 18.34 6.07
N PRO A 23 12.24 17.22 6.49
CA PRO A 23 12.09 15.93 5.82
C PRO A 23 10.63 15.53 5.65
N SER A 24 9.80 15.75 6.67
CA SER A 24 8.35 15.46 6.61
C SER A 24 7.63 16.31 5.57
N ASN A 25 8.00 17.59 5.44
CA ASN A 25 7.40 18.48 4.44
C ASN A 25 7.86 18.11 3.02
N PHE A 26 9.13 17.74 2.85
CA PHE A 26 9.67 17.24 1.58
C PHE A 26 8.91 15.98 1.12
N VAL A 27 8.77 14.99 2.00
CA VAL A 27 8.02 13.75 1.71
C VAL A 27 6.56 14.06 1.38
N CYS A 28 5.92 14.96 2.12
CA CYS A 28 4.54 15.38 1.86
C CYS A 28 4.38 16.00 0.47
N ILE A 29 5.22 16.98 0.11
CA ILE A 29 5.19 17.66 -1.19
C ILE A 29 5.48 16.68 -2.32
N PHE A 30 6.47 15.79 -2.13
CA PHE A 30 6.82 14.75 -3.09
C PHE A 30 5.65 13.79 -3.35
N LYS A 31 5.07 13.19 -2.30
CA LYS A 31 3.92 12.27 -2.41
C LYS A 31 2.71 12.97 -3.03
N ARG A 32 2.45 14.22 -2.64
CA ARG A 32 1.38 15.04 -3.21
C ARG A 32 1.57 15.28 -4.70
N SER A 33 2.77 15.67 -5.14
CA SER A 33 3.05 15.91 -6.56
C SER A 33 2.88 14.64 -7.41
N LEU A 34 3.27 13.47 -6.88
CA LEU A 34 3.02 12.19 -7.55
C LEU A 34 1.52 11.89 -7.66
N PHE A 35 0.78 12.09 -6.57
CA PHE A 35 -0.67 11.85 -6.56
C PHE A 35 -1.41 12.78 -7.53
N GLU A 36 -1.07 14.07 -7.58
CA GLU A 36 -1.69 15.04 -8.49
C GLU A 36 -1.54 14.64 -9.96
N LYS A 37 -0.42 14.01 -10.35
CA LYS A 37 -0.21 13.48 -11.72
C LYS A 37 -1.11 12.28 -12.04
N ALA A 38 -1.51 11.51 -11.04
CA ALA A 38 -2.34 10.32 -11.18
C ALA A 38 -3.84 10.58 -11.00
N LEU A 39 -4.20 11.69 -10.33
CA LEU A 39 -5.54 11.96 -9.81
C LEU A 39 -6.64 11.84 -10.87
N ASN A 40 -6.44 12.41 -12.06
CA ASN A 40 -7.45 12.37 -13.12
C ASN A 40 -7.77 10.94 -13.55
N CYS A 41 -6.75 10.11 -13.74
CA CYS A 41 -6.94 8.73 -14.13
C CYS A 41 -7.57 7.92 -12.99
N LEU A 42 -7.05 8.06 -11.77
CA LEU A 42 -7.60 7.36 -10.60
C LEU A 42 -9.08 7.70 -10.39
N ALA A 43 -9.45 8.98 -10.46
CA ALA A 43 -10.85 9.41 -10.34
C ALA A 43 -11.74 8.83 -11.45
N LYS A 44 -11.22 8.73 -12.67
CA LYS A 44 -11.94 8.14 -13.80
C LYS A 44 -12.14 6.63 -13.65
N THR A 45 -11.16 5.92 -13.11
CA THR A 45 -11.17 4.46 -13.01
C THR A 45 -11.74 3.94 -11.69
N GLU A 46 -11.84 4.77 -10.66
CA GLU A 46 -12.32 4.39 -9.33
C GLU A 46 -13.64 3.60 -9.36
N PRO A 47 -14.70 4.03 -10.08
CA PRO A 47 -15.96 3.29 -10.06
C PRO A 47 -15.84 1.87 -10.62
N ILE A 48 -15.04 1.69 -11.68
CA ILE A 48 -14.86 0.39 -12.34
C ILE A 48 -13.93 -0.51 -11.52
N THR A 49 -12.83 0.04 -11.01
CA THR A 49 -11.89 -0.70 -10.17
C THR A 49 -12.53 -1.09 -8.84
N PHE A 50 -13.41 -0.25 -8.29
CA PHE A 50 -14.25 -0.59 -7.15
C PHE A 50 -15.20 -1.73 -7.50
N LEU A 51 -16.02 -1.62 -8.56
CA LEU A 51 -17.00 -2.67 -8.87
C LEU A 51 -16.37 -4.01 -9.26
N LYS A 52 -15.26 -3.98 -10.00
CA LYS A 52 -14.62 -5.19 -10.53
C LYS A 52 -13.58 -5.75 -9.57
N CYS A 53 -12.55 -4.98 -9.27
CA CYS A 53 -11.37 -5.48 -8.56
C CYS A 53 -11.61 -5.64 -7.07
N ASP A 54 -12.35 -4.72 -6.44
CA ASP A 54 -12.71 -4.88 -5.03
C ASP A 54 -13.55 -6.16 -4.83
N HIS A 55 -14.59 -6.35 -5.65
CA HIS A 55 -15.45 -7.52 -5.56
C HIS A 55 -14.70 -8.82 -5.85
N GLU A 56 -13.94 -8.89 -6.95
CA GLU A 56 -13.18 -10.08 -7.35
C GLU A 56 -12.16 -10.48 -6.27
N CYS A 57 -11.41 -9.52 -5.74
CA CYS A 57 -10.40 -9.79 -4.74
C CYS A 57 -10.99 -10.17 -3.38
N HIS A 58 -12.11 -9.55 -2.96
CA HIS A 58 -12.81 -9.99 -1.75
C HIS A 58 -13.31 -11.44 -1.87
N GLU A 59 -13.91 -11.80 -3.01
CA GLU A 59 -14.35 -13.18 -3.27
C GLU A 59 -13.16 -14.16 -3.27
N GLU A 60 -12.00 -13.78 -3.81
CA GLU A 60 -10.80 -14.60 -3.78
C GLU A 60 -10.33 -14.88 -2.34
N ILE A 61 -10.27 -13.84 -1.49
CA ILE A 61 -9.89 -13.99 -0.07
C ILE A 61 -10.88 -14.91 0.64
N VAL A 62 -12.18 -14.65 0.52
CA VAL A 62 -13.23 -15.47 1.16
C VAL A 62 -13.16 -16.93 0.69
N ARG A 63 -13.01 -17.16 -0.61
CA ARG A 63 -12.92 -18.51 -1.19
C ARG A 63 -11.69 -19.26 -0.67
N SER A 64 -10.53 -18.60 -0.65
CA SER A 64 -9.29 -19.21 -0.18
C SER A 64 -9.34 -19.52 1.32
N ASP A 65 -9.97 -18.66 2.12
CA ASP A 65 -10.09 -18.87 3.55
C ASP A 65 -11.08 -19.98 3.88
N ARG A 66 -12.18 -20.10 3.13
CA ARG A 66 -13.09 -21.27 3.23
C ARG A 66 -12.38 -22.59 2.93
N LEU A 67 -11.42 -22.59 2.01
CA LEU A 67 -10.60 -23.77 1.70
C LEU A 67 -9.56 -24.06 2.81
N LYS A 68 -9.15 -23.05 3.59
CA LYS A 68 -8.25 -23.18 4.74
C LYS A 68 -8.99 -23.50 6.06
N GLN A 69 -10.27 -23.17 6.19
CA GLN A 69 -11.07 -23.40 7.40
C GLN A 69 -11.42 -24.88 7.60
N VAL A 70 -10.72 -25.52 8.54
CA VAL A 70 -11.13 -26.75 9.24
C VAL A 70 -11.70 -26.43 10.63
N THR A 71 -11.97 -25.16 10.98
CA THR A 71 -12.43 -24.78 12.33
C THR A 71 -13.41 -23.59 12.30
N PRO A 72 -14.44 -23.53 13.19
CA PRO A 72 -15.59 -22.66 13.00
C PRO A 72 -15.32 -21.18 13.34
N ASN A 73 -16.02 -20.37 12.56
CA ASN A 73 -16.03 -18.93 12.42
C ASN A 73 -16.55 -18.18 13.67
N ILE A 74 -15.89 -17.09 14.09
CA ILE A 74 -16.48 -16.07 14.97
C ILE A 74 -16.44 -14.74 14.23
N GLN A 75 -17.53 -14.42 13.52
CA GLN A 75 -17.79 -13.10 12.94
C GLN A 75 -18.51 -12.22 13.98
N ASN A 76 -18.04 -10.98 14.10
CA ASN A 76 -18.58 -9.84 14.87
C ASN A 76 -18.08 -9.66 16.32
N GLN A 77 -16.78 -9.41 16.51
CA GLN A 77 -16.33 -8.73 17.72
C GLN A 77 -15.49 -7.49 17.36
N ILE A 78 -15.88 -6.35 17.94
CA ILE A 78 -15.11 -5.12 17.96
C ILE A 78 -14.01 -5.33 19.00
N PHE A 79 -12.75 -5.39 18.55
CA PHE A 79 -11.63 -5.91 19.33
C PHE A 79 -11.08 -4.90 20.35
N ILE A 80 -10.90 -5.36 21.58
CA ILE A 80 -10.13 -4.71 22.66
C ILE A 80 -8.90 -5.61 22.88
N SER A 81 -7.69 -5.07 22.74
CA SER A 81 -6.39 -5.74 22.52
C SER A 81 -6.11 -7.08 23.22
N SER A 82 -5.51 -8.06 22.51
CA SER A 82 -4.36 -8.92 22.93
C SER A 82 -4.02 -10.11 22.01
N GLU A 83 -4.78 -10.38 20.94
CA GLU A 83 -4.50 -11.54 20.08
C GLU A 83 -3.63 -11.20 18.87
N LEU A 84 -2.31 -11.24 19.05
CA LEU A 84 -1.33 -11.06 17.96
C LEU A 84 -1.63 -12.00 16.78
N ALA A 85 -1.99 -13.26 17.05
CA ALA A 85 -2.32 -14.23 16.01
C ALA A 85 -3.55 -13.83 15.15
N THR A 86 -4.55 -13.19 15.77
CA THR A 86 -5.73 -12.69 15.07
C THR A 86 -5.35 -11.47 14.22
N TYR A 87 -4.51 -10.58 14.75
CA TYR A 87 -3.93 -9.47 13.99
C TYR A 87 -3.15 -9.97 12.76
N GLU A 88 -2.23 -10.92 12.93
CA GLU A 88 -1.45 -11.48 11.80
C GLU A 88 -2.33 -12.17 10.76
N THR A 89 -3.43 -12.79 11.19
CA THR A 89 -4.39 -13.42 10.27
C THR A 89 -5.12 -12.38 9.42
N GLU A 90 -5.58 -11.28 10.03
CA GLU A 90 -6.22 -10.20 9.28
C GLU A 90 -5.21 -9.45 8.41
N LEU A 91 -3.97 -9.31 8.87
CA LEU A 91 -2.88 -8.73 8.11
C LEU A 91 -2.52 -9.57 6.87
N ASP A 92 -2.50 -10.91 6.97
CA ASP A 92 -2.32 -11.80 5.81
C ASP A 92 -3.41 -11.56 4.75
N LYS A 93 -4.68 -11.51 5.18
CA LYS A 93 -5.81 -11.25 4.27
C LYS A 93 -5.67 -9.90 3.57
N LEU A 94 -5.25 -8.88 4.32
CA LEU A 94 -5.08 -7.52 3.83
C LEU A 94 -3.99 -7.45 2.77
N CYS A 95 -2.80 -7.99 3.04
CA CYS A 95 -1.70 -8.00 2.08
C CYS A 95 -2.04 -8.82 0.82
N ARG A 96 -2.74 -9.95 0.96
CA ARG A 96 -3.23 -10.72 -0.20
C ARG A 96 -4.24 -9.91 -1.03
N PHE A 97 -5.16 -9.22 -0.36
CA PHE A 97 -6.13 -8.36 -1.03
C PHE A 97 -5.43 -7.24 -1.79
N GLN A 98 -4.46 -6.57 -1.17
CA GLN A 98 -3.68 -5.50 -1.81
C GLN A 98 -2.95 -6.00 -3.05
N SER A 99 -2.29 -7.16 -2.97
CA SER A 99 -1.63 -7.79 -4.12
C SER A 99 -2.62 -8.09 -5.24
N CYS A 100 -3.77 -8.70 -4.93
CA CYS A 100 -4.82 -8.97 -5.91
C CYS A 100 -5.35 -7.67 -6.54
N TYR A 101 -5.66 -6.67 -5.72
CA TYR A 101 -6.27 -5.43 -6.19
C TYR A 101 -5.33 -4.67 -7.12
N MET A 102 -4.04 -4.55 -6.79
CA MET A 102 -3.04 -3.94 -7.68
C MET A 102 -2.97 -4.65 -9.04
N ASN A 103 -2.91 -5.97 -9.02
CA ASN A 103 -2.84 -6.79 -10.24
C ASN A 103 -4.11 -6.65 -11.09
N CYS A 104 -5.28 -6.58 -10.47
CA CYS A 104 -6.55 -6.39 -11.18
C CYS A 104 -6.72 -4.97 -11.71
N MET A 105 -6.32 -3.96 -10.94
CA MET A 105 -6.56 -2.55 -11.27
C MET A 105 -5.63 -2.06 -12.39
N ALA A 106 -4.38 -2.52 -12.44
CA ALA A 106 -3.41 -2.11 -13.46
C ALA A 106 -3.92 -2.22 -14.92
N PRO A 107 -4.54 -3.33 -15.38
CA PRO A 107 -5.10 -3.39 -16.73
C PRO A 107 -6.29 -2.45 -16.92
N VAL A 108 -7.16 -2.27 -15.91
CA VAL A 108 -8.32 -1.35 -16.00
C VAL A 108 -7.84 0.09 -16.22
N VAL A 109 -6.83 0.52 -15.46
CA VAL A 109 -6.20 1.83 -15.61
C VAL A 109 -5.60 2.03 -17.00
N LYS A 110 -4.85 1.04 -17.50
CA LYS A 110 -4.23 1.08 -18.83
C LYS A 110 -5.24 1.12 -19.98
N GLU A 111 -6.40 0.51 -19.82
CA GLU A 111 -7.48 0.53 -20.82
C GLU A 111 -8.25 1.85 -20.83
N MET A 112 -8.37 2.51 -19.67
CA MET A 112 -9.24 3.68 -19.52
C MET A 112 -8.52 5.02 -19.64
N CYS A 113 -7.22 5.07 -19.43
CA CYS A 113 -6.44 6.33 -19.38
C CYS A 113 -5.37 6.40 -20.48
N GLY A 114 -4.79 7.58 -20.68
CA GLY A 114 -3.60 7.72 -21.53
C GLY A 114 -2.39 7.00 -20.94
N GLU A 115 -1.39 6.67 -21.76
CA GLU A 115 -0.21 5.89 -21.32
C GLU A 115 0.50 6.54 -20.12
N ASP A 116 0.79 7.83 -20.20
CA ASP A 116 1.47 8.58 -19.13
C ASP A 116 0.62 8.63 -17.84
N GLU A 117 -0.67 8.96 -17.93
CA GLU A 117 -1.55 9.03 -16.75
C GLU A 117 -1.73 7.64 -16.11
N SER A 118 -1.85 6.59 -16.95
CA SER A 118 -1.94 5.21 -16.50
C SER A 118 -0.70 4.78 -15.75
N LYS A 119 0.47 5.15 -16.26
CA LYS A 119 1.75 4.85 -15.62
C LYS A 119 1.82 5.48 -14.22
N HIS A 120 1.51 6.77 -14.10
CA HIS A 120 1.52 7.45 -12.80
C HIS A 120 0.47 6.86 -11.83
N ALA A 121 -0.71 6.49 -12.32
CA ALA A 121 -1.78 5.88 -11.51
C ALA A 121 -1.40 4.50 -10.98
N VAL A 122 -0.78 3.66 -11.81
CA VAL A 122 -0.26 2.36 -11.36
C VAL A 122 0.90 2.56 -10.37
N GLU A 123 1.87 3.41 -10.71
CA GLU A 123 3.06 3.65 -9.90
C GLU A 123 2.73 4.18 -8.51
N ILE A 124 1.77 5.11 -8.38
CA ILE A 124 1.41 5.66 -7.07
C ILE A 124 0.67 4.65 -6.19
N VAL A 125 -0.16 3.78 -6.77
CA VAL A 125 -0.87 2.75 -6.00
C VAL A 125 0.08 1.63 -5.59
N GLU A 126 0.97 1.20 -6.48
CA GLU A 126 2.04 0.25 -6.16
C GLU A 126 2.93 0.81 -5.05
N SER A 127 3.37 2.08 -5.18
CA SER A 127 4.18 2.75 -4.16
C SER A 127 3.44 2.89 -2.83
N TYR A 128 2.14 3.17 -2.86
CA TYR A 128 1.31 3.24 -1.66
C TYR A 128 1.29 1.91 -0.92
N VAL A 129 0.95 0.82 -1.60
CA VAL A 129 0.92 -0.53 -1.01
C VAL A 129 2.31 -0.91 -0.50
N GLN A 130 3.35 -0.61 -1.28
CA GLN A 130 4.73 -0.86 -0.93
C GLN A 130 5.13 -0.18 0.38
N TRP A 131 4.90 1.14 0.49
CA TRP A 131 5.25 1.89 1.71
C TRP A 131 4.54 1.35 2.95
N HIS A 132 3.27 0.93 2.83
CA HIS A 132 2.56 0.33 3.96
C HIS A 132 3.16 -1.03 4.33
N ALA A 133 3.51 -1.86 3.35
CA ALA A 133 4.16 -3.14 3.61
C ALA A 133 5.53 -2.96 4.28
N ASP A 134 6.31 -1.97 3.85
CA ASP A 134 7.61 -1.62 4.45
C ASP A 134 7.41 -1.14 5.91
N ASP A 135 6.47 -0.23 6.17
CA ASP A 135 6.15 0.24 7.53
C ASP A 135 5.72 -0.91 8.46
N ILE A 136 4.91 -1.85 7.95
CA ILE A 136 4.51 -3.06 8.67
C ILE A 136 5.72 -3.94 8.96
N SER A 137 6.59 -4.16 7.97
CA SER A 137 7.81 -4.98 8.12
C SER A 137 8.78 -4.39 9.15
N ASP A 138 8.96 -3.07 9.12
CA ASP A 138 9.80 -2.34 10.09
C ASP A 138 9.21 -2.46 11.50
N TRP A 139 7.89 -2.36 11.66
CA TRP A 139 7.23 -2.57 12.95
C TRP A 139 7.46 -3.98 13.51
N HIS A 140 7.37 -5.02 12.68
CA HIS A 140 7.68 -6.39 13.08
C HIS A 140 9.14 -6.52 13.52
N SER A 141 10.06 -5.94 12.76
CA SER A 141 11.50 -5.95 13.06
C SER A 141 11.82 -5.27 14.39
N ILE A 142 11.24 -4.09 14.64
CA ILE A 142 11.49 -3.31 15.86
C ILE A 142 10.90 -4.00 17.10
N THR A 143 9.79 -4.71 16.94
CA THR A 143 9.11 -5.42 18.02
C THR A 143 9.65 -6.85 18.25
N GLY A 144 10.57 -7.32 17.42
CA GLY A 144 11.15 -8.67 17.51
C GLY A 144 10.19 -9.78 17.05
N ASN A 145 9.25 -9.44 16.17
CA ASN A 145 8.19 -10.31 15.67
C ASN A 145 8.39 -10.69 14.19
N ASP A 146 9.63 -10.60 13.66
CA ASP A 146 9.97 -10.86 12.25
C ASP A 146 9.39 -12.17 11.70
N GLU A 147 9.44 -13.24 12.52
CA GLU A 147 8.97 -14.58 12.13
C GLU A 147 7.45 -14.67 11.96
N THR A 148 6.71 -13.71 12.53
CA THR A 148 5.24 -13.69 12.48
C THR A 148 4.69 -12.86 11.33
N LEU A 149 5.53 -12.05 10.65
CA LEU A 149 5.13 -11.27 9.49
C LEU A 149 4.55 -12.20 8.40
N PRO A 150 3.28 -12.01 7.97
CA PRO A 150 2.67 -12.89 7.01
C PRO A 150 3.41 -12.90 5.67
N LYS A 151 3.51 -14.09 5.06
CA LYS A 151 4.20 -14.26 3.76
C LYS A 151 3.65 -13.36 2.67
N ALA A 152 2.34 -13.12 2.66
CA ALA A 152 1.73 -12.21 1.70
C ALA A 152 2.26 -10.77 1.85
N CYS A 153 2.47 -10.32 3.08
CA CYS A 153 3.08 -9.01 3.34
C CYS A 153 4.55 -9.01 2.95
N GLN A 154 5.30 -10.08 3.26
CA GLN A 154 6.70 -10.23 2.83
C GLN A 154 6.86 -10.09 1.30
N THR A 155 5.92 -10.61 0.50
CA THR A 155 5.97 -10.44 -0.97
C THR A 155 5.69 -9.02 -1.45
N LEU A 156 5.02 -8.22 -0.61
CA LEU A 156 4.77 -6.81 -0.88
C LEU A 156 5.87 -5.90 -0.35
N VAL A 157 6.80 -6.39 0.48
CA VAL A 157 7.97 -5.64 0.95
C VAL A 157 9.02 -5.62 -0.17
N LYS A 158 9.56 -4.45 -0.46
CA LYS A 158 10.71 -4.32 -1.34
C LYS A 158 11.90 -4.71 -0.50
N THR A 159 12.51 -5.83 -0.82
CA THR A 159 13.93 -6.00 -0.48
C THR A 159 14.65 -4.85 -1.17
N HIS A 160 14.98 -3.79 -0.44
CA HIS A 160 15.83 -2.73 -0.93
C HIS A 160 17.17 -3.37 -1.29
N SER A 161 17.31 -3.82 -2.53
CA SER A 161 18.64 -4.01 -3.08
C SER A 161 19.26 -2.62 -3.07
N LYS A 162 20.52 -2.50 -2.63
CA LYS A 162 21.24 -1.21 -2.61
C LYS A 162 21.20 -0.48 -3.97
N ALA A 163 20.84 -1.18 -5.06
CA ALA A 163 20.71 -0.62 -6.39
C ALA A 163 19.38 0.11 -6.65
N ASP A 164 18.32 -0.10 -5.86
CA ASP A 164 16.97 0.41 -6.16
C ASP A 164 16.52 1.58 -5.30
N ASP A 165 17.35 2.03 -4.34
CA ASP A 165 17.07 3.20 -3.52
C ASP A 165 17.55 4.48 -4.24
N PRO A 166 16.64 5.32 -4.76
CA PRO A 166 17.01 6.54 -5.47
C PRO A 166 17.77 7.54 -4.58
N ILE A 167 17.60 7.50 -3.25
CA ILE A 167 18.37 8.34 -2.32
C ILE A 167 19.83 7.85 -2.25
N LEU A 168 20.06 6.54 -2.16
CA LEU A 168 21.41 5.97 -2.16
C LEU A 168 22.13 6.16 -3.50
N GLN A 169 21.40 6.14 -4.62
CA GLN A 169 21.95 6.50 -5.93
C GLN A 169 22.41 7.97 -6.00
N ILE A 170 21.64 8.88 -5.41
CA ILE A 170 22.00 10.32 -5.36
C ILE A 170 23.26 10.53 -4.50
N ILE A 171 23.38 9.86 -3.35
CA ILE A 171 24.56 9.95 -2.46
C ILE A 171 25.80 9.35 -3.13
N GLY A 172 25.67 8.24 -3.86
CA GLY A 172 26.76 7.63 -4.62
C GLY A 172 27.26 8.50 -5.77
N ASN A 173 26.37 9.24 -6.43
CA ASN A 173 26.71 10.15 -7.52
C ASN A 173 27.26 11.51 -7.06
N ALA A 174 27.03 11.90 -5.80
CA ALA A 174 27.57 13.13 -5.21
C ALA A 174 28.99 12.97 -4.62
N ALA A 175 29.53 11.75 -4.62
CA ALA A 175 30.85 11.41 -4.09
C ALA A 175 31.97 11.33 -5.16
N LEU A 176 31.76 11.96 -6.34
CA LEU A 176 32.75 12.13 -7.41
C LEU A 176 32.98 13.60 -7.73
#